data_AF-A0A9D6GHJ5-F1
#
_entry.id   AF-A0A9D6GHJ5-F1
#
_cell.length_a   1.000
_cell.length_b   1.000
_cell.length_c   1.000
_cell.angle_alpha   90.00
_cell.angle_beta   90.00
_cell.angle_gamma   90.00
#
_symmetry.space_group_name_H-M   'P 1'
#
loop_
_entity.id
_entity.type
_entity.pdbx_description
1 polymer ?
#
loop_
_entity_poly.entity_id
_entity_poly.type
_entity_poly.pdbx_seq_one_letter_code
_entity_poly.pdbx_strand_id
1 'polypeptide(L)'
;MRRQQIPVTPAKQSWRWDRIIGFFLIVVLCIGAIVWLVNQSKDTGSSQLDTTERSTVRSGFAIIEATDLSVVQQKVLALAQQEYQKNPTDYNPTVMKYTEGFEESWCADFISWVFNQAGTPFVHPDTKYWRIPGVQTLKNYYEQEGAYHEIGDGYKPQLGDVAFYFGNTPDGGSSEHVAMVLEVRGDVVVTIGGNEGDGILQIRYDKLKLNEKGLTAIGASGIGT
;
A
#
# COMPACT_ATOMS: atom_id res chain seq x y z
N MET A 1 -72.28 44.70 62.47
CA MET A 1 -71.33 45.83 62.35
C MET A 1 -70.00 45.34 61.82
N ARG A 2 -69.29 46.18 61.06
CA ARG A 2 -67.98 46.03 60.38
C ARG A 2 -67.92 45.22 59.07
N ARG A 3 -67.78 45.98 57.97
CA ARG A 3 -67.17 45.54 56.71
C ARG A 3 -65.74 45.06 56.96
N GLN A 4 -65.35 43.96 56.35
CA GLN A 4 -63.96 43.66 56.04
C GLN A 4 -63.84 43.37 54.54
N GLN A 5 -62.87 44.01 53.91
CA GLN A 5 -62.55 43.88 52.48
C GLN A 5 -62.00 42.48 52.20
N ILE A 6 -62.40 41.92 51.05
CA ILE A 6 -61.85 40.68 50.50
C ILE A 6 -60.47 41.01 49.89
N PRO A 7 -59.37 40.38 50.32
CA PRO A 7 -58.12 40.44 49.58
C PRO A 7 -58.20 39.51 48.36
N VAL A 8 -58.04 40.05 47.17
CA VAL A 8 -57.80 39.28 45.95
C VAL A 8 -56.40 38.67 46.02
N THR A 9 -56.33 37.35 46.15
CA THR A 9 -55.10 36.57 45.97
C THR A 9 -54.72 36.53 44.48
N PRO A 10 -53.49 36.89 44.07
CA PRO A 10 -53.03 36.59 42.72
C PRO A 10 -52.87 35.07 42.55
N ALA A 11 -53.34 34.56 41.41
CA ALA A 11 -53.24 33.15 41.06
C ALA A 11 -51.77 32.69 41.07
N LYS A 12 -51.46 31.65 41.85
CA LYS A 12 -50.17 30.95 41.80
C LYS A 12 -50.01 30.34 40.41
N GLN A 13 -49.11 30.92 39.61
CA GLN A 13 -48.66 30.34 38.35
C GLN A 13 -47.95 29.02 38.67
N SER A 14 -48.67 27.90 38.53
CA SER A 14 -48.10 26.57 38.67
C SER A 14 -47.21 26.29 37.46
N TRP A 15 -45.91 26.47 37.66
CA TRP A 15 -44.90 26.09 36.69
C TRP A 15 -44.98 24.57 36.51
N ARG A 16 -45.43 24.12 35.33
CA ARG A 16 -45.61 22.70 35.01
C ARG A 16 -44.23 22.07 34.78
N TRP A 17 -43.56 21.66 35.85
CA TRP A 17 -42.26 20.96 35.82
C TRP A 17 -42.27 19.74 34.89
N ASP A 18 -43.43 19.10 34.71
CA ASP A 18 -43.64 17.99 33.76
C ASP A 18 -43.30 18.39 32.31
N ARG A 19 -43.51 19.65 31.94
CA ARG A 19 -43.20 20.15 30.59
C ARG A 19 -41.71 20.43 30.40
N ILE A 20 -40.98 20.72 31.47
CA ILE A 20 -39.54 21.01 31.43
C ILE A 20 -38.74 19.72 31.49
N ILE A 21 -39.14 18.78 32.35
CA ILE A 21 -38.56 17.44 32.40
C ILE A 21 -38.81 16.70 31.08
N GLY A 22 -40.03 16.81 30.53
CA GLY A 22 -40.35 16.30 29.20
C GLY A 22 -39.52 16.96 28.09
N PHE A 23 -39.28 18.27 28.16
CA PHE A 23 -38.43 18.97 27.20
C PHE A 23 -36.96 18.55 27.31
N PHE A 24 -36.42 18.37 28.52
CA PHE A 24 -35.06 17.88 28.73
C PHE A 24 -34.87 16.44 28.23
N LEU A 25 -35.82 15.54 28.46
CA LEU A 25 -35.77 14.17 27.92
C LEU A 25 -35.83 14.16 26.38
N ILE A 26 -36.67 15.01 25.78
CA ILE A 26 -36.73 15.16 24.31
C ILE A 26 -35.40 15.72 23.78
N VAL A 27 -34.80 16.72 24.43
CA VAL A 27 -33.52 17.29 24.00
C VAL A 27 -32.38 16.27 24.12
N VAL A 28 -32.31 15.47 25.19
CA VAL A 28 -31.30 14.42 25.36
C VAL A 28 -31.48 13.32 24.31
N LEU A 29 -32.72 12.90 24.01
CA LEU A 29 -33.01 11.95 22.94
C LEU A 29 -32.64 12.51 21.56
N CYS A 30 -32.91 13.80 21.30
CA CYS A 30 -32.52 14.47 20.07
C CYS A 30 -30.99 14.57 19.93
N ILE A 31 -30.27 14.89 21.00
CA ILE A 31 -28.79 14.94 20.98
C ILE A 31 -28.22 13.53 20.77
N GLY A 32 -28.77 12.51 21.44
CA GLY A 32 -28.38 11.12 21.21
C GLY A 32 -28.63 10.66 19.78
N ALA A 33 -29.77 11.05 19.19
CA ALA A 33 -30.09 10.77 17.78
C ALA A 33 -29.18 11.54 16.81
N ILE A 34 -28.81 12.78 17.12
CA ILE A 34 -27.86 13.58 16.31
C ILE A 34 -26.46 12.99 16.41
N VAL A 35 -25.99 12.62 17.60
CA VAL A 35 -24.69 11.95 17.78
C VAL A 35 -24.69 10.60 17.06
N TRP A 36 -25.76 9.81 17.17
CA TRP A 36 -25.90 8.56 16.43
C TRP A 36 -25.94 8.77 14.91
N LEU A 37 -26.62 9.81 14.41
CA LEU A 37 -26.64 10.20 12.99
C LEU A 37 -25.28 10.70 12.50
N VAL A 38 -24.56 11.48 13.30
CA VAL A 38 -23.20 11.97 12.99
C VAL A 38 -22.18 10.83 13.07
N ASN A 39 -22.35 9.86 13.98
CA ASN A 39 -21.52 8.67 14.03
C ASN A 39 -21.84 7.72 12.86
N GLN A 40 -23.12 7.58 12.50
CA GLN A 40 -23.55 6.85 11.31
C GLN A 40 -23.02 7.52 10.04
N SER A 41 -22.94 8.85 9.96
CA SER A 41 -22.37 9.55 8.80
C SER A 41 -20.85 9.38 8.67
N LYS A 42 -20.14 9.13 9.77
CA LYS A 42 -18.72 8.72 9.74
C LYS A 42 -18.54 7.29 9.20
N ASP A 43 -19.49 6.39 9.47
CA ASP A 43 -19.45 5.01 8.96
C ASP A 43 -20.03 4.87 7.53
N THR A 44 -20.88 5.79 7.08
CA THR A 44 -21.54 5.74 5.75
C THR A 44 -20.89 6.62 4.68
N GLY A 45 -19.70 7.18 4.95
CA GLY A 45 -18.90 7.95 3.99
C GLY A 45 -17.79 7.18 3.25
N SER A 46 -17.69 5.86 3.43
CA SER A 46 -16.55 5.04 2.94
C SER A 46 -16.86 4.16 1.72
N SER A 47 -18.02 4.27 1.07
CA SER A 47 -18.42 3.30 0.01
C SER A 47 -18.11 3.73 -1.44
N GLN A 48 -17.41 4.84 -1.65
CA GLN A 48 -17.04 5.34 -2.99
C GLN A 48 -15.56 5.70 -3.16
N LEU A 49 -14.79 5.83 -2.07
CA LEU A 49 -13.32 5.97 -2.14
C LEU A 49 -12.59 4.61 -2.10
N ASP A 50 -13.21 3.59 -1.48
CA ASP A 50 -12.69 2.22 -1.47
C ASP A 50 -12.82 1.55 -2.84
N THR A 51 -13.81 1.90 -3.67
CA THR A 51 -13.99 1.24 -4.97
C THR A 51 -12.96 1.66 -6.00
N THR A 52 -12.44 2.90 -5.93
CA THR A 52 -11.42 3.39 -6.86
C THR A 52 -10.04 2.88 -6.48
N GLU A 53 -9.68 2.84 -5.19
CA GLU A 53 -8.45 2.20 -4.73
C GLU A 53 -8.48 0.68 -4.86
N ARG A 54 -9.60 0.03 -4.56
CA ARG A 54 -9.78 -1.41 -4.79
C ARG A 54 -9.89 -1.76 -6.27
N SER A 55 -10.32 -0.81 -7.11
CA SER A 55 -10.29 -0.89 -8.58
C SER A 55 -8.88 -0.72 -9.12
N THR A 56 -8.08 0.23 -8.62
CA THR A 56 -6.67 0.42 -9.03
C THR A 56 -5.77 -0.70 -8.52
N VAL A 57 -6.02 -1.22 -7.30
CA VAL A 57 -5.37 -2.41 -6.74
C VAL A 57 -5.78 -3.68 -7.48
N ARG A 58 -7.07 -3.83 -7.85
CA ARG A 58 -7.47 -4.88 -8.79
C ARG A 58 -6.82 -4.65 -10.16
N SER A 59 -6.68 -3.43 -10.66
CA SER A 59 -6.06 -3.12 -11.96
C SER A 59 -4.56 -3.38 -11.99
N GLY A 60 -3.87 -3.35 -10.84
CA GLY A 60 -2.44 -3.65 -10.74
C GLY A 60 -2.09 -5.14 -10.87
N PHE A 61 -3.05 -6.03 -10.57
CA PHE A 61 -2.89 -7.49 -10.71
C PHE A 61 -3.83 -8.12 -11.75
N ALA A 62 -4.93 -7.46 -12.10
CA ALA A 62 -5.96 -7.95 -13.00
C ALA A 62 -5.97 -7.14 -14.31
N ILE A 63 -4.90 -7.25 -15.10
CA ILE A 63 -4.93 -7.56 -16.54
C ILE A 63 -3.60 -8.25 -16.85
N ILE A 64 -3.42 -9.48 -16.37
CA ILE A 64 -2.45 -10.37 -16.99
C ILE A 64 -3.27 -11.58 -17.42
N GLU A 65 -3.49 -11.70 -18.72
CA GLU A 65 -3.98 -12.95 -19.32
C GLU A 65 -2.94 -14.01 -18.97
N ALA A 66 -3.16 -14.72 -17.86
CA ALA A 66 -2.21 -15.64 -17.24
C ALA A 66 -1.85 -16.86 -18.13
N THR A 67 -2.41 -16.94 -19.34
CA THR A 67 -2.20 -18.02 -20.31
C THR A 67 -0.83 -18.00 -20.98
N ASP A 68 -0.14 -16.85 -21.01
CA ASP A 68 1.18 -16.71 -21.66
C ASP A 68 2.35 -16.65 -20.66
N LEU A 69 2.08 -16.66 -19.36
CA LEU A 69 3.13 -16.62 -18.34
C LEU A 69 3.74 -18.00 -18.08
N SER A 70 5.05 -18.04 -17.89
CA SER A 70 5.73 -19.24 -17.39
C SER A 70 5.21 -19.64 -16.01
N VAL A 71 5.39 -20.91 -15.63
CA VAL A 71 5.00 -21.40 -14.29
C VAL A 71 5.72 -20.60 -13.19
N VAL A 72 6.96 -20.17 -13.41
CA VAL A 72 7.71 -19.38 -12.44
C VAL A 72 7.17 -17.96 -12.35
N GLN A 73 6.86 -17.33 -13.48
CA GLN A 73 6.21 -16.01 -13.52
C GLN A 73 4.88 -15.99 -12.77
N GLN A 74 4.06 -17.03 -12.95
CA GLN A 74 2.80 -17.17 -12.22
C GLN A 74 3.02 -17.26 -10.70
N LYS A 75 4.04 -17.99 -10.25
CA LYS A 75 4.39 -18.09 -8.82
C LYS A 75 4.88 -16.76 -8.26
N VAL A 76 5.79 -16.08 -8.97
CA VAL A 76 6.31 -14.76 -8.58
C VAL A 76 5.16 -13.76 -8.41
N LEU A 77 4.24 -13.70 -9.39
CA LEU A 77 3.07 -12.85 -9.34
C LEU A 77 2.16 -13.18 -8.15
N ALA A 78 1.87 -14.46 -7.94
CA ALA A 78 1.00 -14.92 -6.85
C ALA A 78 1.59 -14.59 -5.47
N LEU A 79 2.90 -14.78 -5.29
CA LEU A 79 3.62 -14.43 -4.06
C LEU A 79 3.58 -12.92 -3.80
N ALA A 80 3.88 -12.10 -4.81
CA ALA A 80 3.82 -10.66 -4.70
C ALA A 80 2.40 -10.18 -4.32
N GLN A 81 1.37 -10.75 -4.95
CA GLN A 81 -0.03 -10.46 -4.64
C GLN A 81 -0.40 -10.83 -3.21
N GLN A 82 0.03 -12.02 -2.76
CA GLN A 82 -0.24 -12.50 -1.41
C GLN A 82 0.42 -11.61 -0.36
N GLU A 83 1.67 -11.21 -0.57
CA GLU A 83 2.36 -10.32 0.36
C GLU A 83 1.77 -8.90 0.34
N TYR A 84 1.39 -8.38 -0.83
CA TYR A 84 0.72 -7.08 -0.94
C TYR A 84 -0.55 -7.01 -0.09
N GLN A 85 -1.36 -8.08 -0.07
CA GLN A 85 -2.58 -8.16 0.74
C GLN A 85 -2.34 -8.13 2.25
N LYS A 86 -1.12 -8.44 2.71
CA LYS A 86 -0.75 -8.38 4.13
C LYS A 86 -0.40 -6.96 4.59
N ASN A 87 -0.32 -6.00 3.67
CA ASN A 87 0.09 -4.64 3.92
C ASN A 87 1.37 -4.56 4.78
N PRO A 88 2.47 -5.18 4.33
CA PRO A 88 3.71 -5.18 5.09
C PRO A 88 4.23 -3.75 5.22
N THR A 89 4.71 -3.45 6.42
CA THR A 89 5.26 -2.16 6.81
C THR A 89 6.59 -2.39 7.49
N ASP A 90 7.47 -1.39 7.47
CA ASP A 90 8.79 -1.43 8.11
C ASP A 90 8.77 -2.10 9.49
N TYR A 91 9.75 -2.96 9.71
CA TYR A 91 10.02 -3.66 10.97
C TYR A 91 8.87 -4.55 11.50
N ASN A 92 7.82 -4.79 10.70
CA ASN A 92 6.75 -5.68 11.10
C ASN A 92 7.14 -7.17 10.89
N PRO A 93 6.45 -8.13 11.52
CA PRO A 93 6.78 -9.55 11.40
C PRO A 93 6.76 -10.09 9.96
N THR A 94 5.98 -9.49 9.06
CA THR A 94 5.95 -9.86 7.65
C THR A 94 7.24 -9.44 6.94
N VAL A 95 7.75 -8.24 7.22
CA VAL A 95 9.03 -7.73 6.70
C VAL A 95 10.21 -8.50 7.29
N MET A 96 10.18 -8.82 8.59
CA MET A 96 11.24 -9.58 9.27
C MET A 96 11.47 -10.98 8.67
N LYS A 97 10.47 -11.54 7.99
CA LYS A 97 10.62 -12.78 7.21
C LYS A 97 11.49 -12.58 5.97
N TYR A 98 11.43 -11.42 5.32
CA TYR A 98 12.25 -11.11 4.14
C TYR A 98 13.69 -10.82 4.53
N THR A 99 13.85 -10.02 5.59
CA THR A 99 15.16 -9.54 6.08
C THR A 99 15.80 -10.51 7.06
N GLU A 100 15.24 -11.70 7.30
CA GLU A 100 15.72 -12.66 8.30
C GLU A 100 15.91 -12.06 9.71
N GLY A 101 15.08 -11.07 10.07
CA GLY A 101 15.07 -10.41 11.37
C GLY A 101 15.95 -9.16 11.47
N PHE A 102 16.61 -8.74 10.38
CA PHE A 102 17.37 -7.48 10.36
C PHE A 102 16.43 -6.27 10.19
N GLU A 103 16.70 -5.21 10.95
CA GLU A 103 16.05 -3.90 10.81
C GLU A 103 16.78 -3.08 9.73
N GLU A 104 16.42 -3.30 8.46
CA GLU A 104 17.04 -2.66 7.30
C GLU A 104 16.03 -2.33 6.19
N SER A 105 16.45 -1.51 5.22
CA SER A 105 15.67 -1.29 4.00
C SER A 105 15.47 -2.62 3.27
N TRP A 106 14.22 -2.95 2.95
CA TRP A 106 13.85 -4.31 2.56
C TRP A 106 13.38 -4.44 1.09
N CYS A 107 13.66 -3.44 0.25
CA CYS A 107 13.28 -3.46 -1.16
C CYS A 107 13.93 -4.63 -1.92
N ALA A 108 15.25 -4.82 -1.76
CA ALA A 108 15.96 -5.94 -2.40
C ALA A 108 15.75 -7.27 -1.67
N ASP A 109 15.56 -7.26 -0.34
CA ASP A 109 15.20 -8.46 0.43
C ASP A 109 13.85 -9.04 0.00
N PHE A 110 12.84 -8.19 -0.20
CA PHE A 110 11.54 -8.62 -0.69
C PHE A 110 11.65 -9.34 -2.04
N ILE A 111 12.39 -8.76 -3.00
CA ILE A 111 12.61 -9.38 -4.31
C ILE A 111 13.37 -10.70 -4.16
N SER A 112 14.48 -10.71 -3.40
CA SER A 112 15.25 -11.94 -3.14
C SER A 112 14.38 -13.04 -2.52
N TRP A 113 13.50 -12.67 -1.59
CA TRP A 113 12.59 -13.60 -0.92
C TRP A 113 11.54 -14.15 -1.90
N VAL A 114 10.92 -13.30 -2.73
CA VAL A 114 9.96 -13.74 -3.75
C VAL A 114 10.60 -14.76 -4.70
N PHE A 115 11.81 -14.47 -5.20
CA PHE A 115 12.55 -15.37 -6.09
C PHE A 115 12.94 -16.69 -5.43
N ASN A 116 13.37 -16.65 -4.16
CA ASN A 116 13.65 -17.85 -3.38
C ASN A 116 12.39 -18.71 -3.18
N GLN A 117 11.26 -18.12 -2.81
CA GLN A 117 9.99 -18.85 -2.65
C GLN A 117 9.42 -19.37 -3.97
N ALA A 118 9.68 -18.69 -5.09
CA ALA A 118 9.29 -19.15 -6.42
C ALA A 118 10.12 -20.37 -6.92
N GLY A 119 11.22 -20.68 -6.24
CA GLY A 119 12.12 -21.78 -6.58
C GLY A 119 13.26 -21.38 -7.53
N THR A 120 13.50 -20.08 -7.69
CA THR A 120 14.58 -19.51 -8.53
C THR A 120 15.40 -18.51 -7.70
N PRO A 121 16.04 -18.94 -6.61
CA PRO A 121 16.77 -18.02 -5.74
C PRO A 121 17.89 -17.32 -6.51
N PHE A 122 18.14 -16.06 -6.17
CA PHE A 122 19.40 -15.42 -6.56
C PHE A 122 20.57 -16.14 -5.89
N VAL A 123 21.77 -15.82 -6.35
CA VAL A 123 23.01 -16.30 -5.73
C VAL A 123 23.85 -15.09 -5.41
N HIS A 124 23.90 -14.71 -4.13
CA HIS A 124 24.70 -13.59 -3.68
C HIS A 124 26.15 -13.75 -4.17
N PRO A 125 26.73 -12.74 -4.86
CA PRO A 125 28.04 -12.87 -5.49
C PRO A 125 29.14 -13.35 -4.54
N ASP A 126 29.18 -12.82 -3.31
CA ASP A 126 30.20 -13.19 -2.32
C ASP A 126 29.86 -14.42 -1.46
N THR A 127 28.65 -14.48 -0.88
CA THR A 127 28.29 -15.50 0.12
C THR A 127 27.66 -16.75 -0.48
N LYS A 128 27.23 -16.71 -1.75
CA LYS A 128 26.43 -17.74 -2.42
C LYS A 128 25.07 -18.03 -1.76
N TYR A 129 24.64 -17.19 -0.84
CA TYR A 129 23.33 -17.28 -0.21
C TYR A 129 22.23 -16.70 -1.11
N TRP A 130 20.97 -17.06 -0.87
CA TRP A 130 19.86 -16.59 -1.70
C TRP A 130 19.51 -15.11 -1.49
N ARG A 131 19.77 -14.59 -0.28
CA ARG A 131 19.40 -13.24 0.13
C ARG A 131 20.42 -12.22 -0.37
N ILE A 132 19.95 -11.22 -1.11
CA ILE A 132 20.73 -10.06 -1.51
C ILE A 132 20.02 -8.80 -0.97
N PRO A 133 20.44 -8.26 0.19
CA PRO A 133 19.78 -7.10 0.82
C PRO A 133 20.11 -5.76 0.18
N GLY A 134 21.27 -5.64 -0.46
CA GLY A 134 21.76 -4.38 -1.02
C GLY A 134 21.38 -4.20 -2.47
N VAL A 135 20.87 -3.03 -2.84
CA VAL A 135 20.55 -2.66 -4.23
C VAL A 135 21.80 -2.74 -5.11
N GLN A 136 22.93 -2.18 -4.66
CA GLN A 136 24.19 -2.26 -5.40
C GLN A 136 24.68 -3.70 -5.59
N THR A 137 24.50 -4.57 -4.58
CA THR A 137 24.88 -5.98 -4.69
C THR A 137 23.96 -6.72 -5.68
N LEU A 138 22.67 -6.40 -5.70
CA LEU A 138 21.72 -6.97 -6.66
C LEU A 138 22.03 -6.50 -8.08
N LYS A 139 22.43 -5.23 -8.26
CA LYS A 139 22.95 -4.72 -9.53
C LYS A 139 24.17 -5.52 -9.98
N ASN A 140 25.15 -5.72 -9.10
CA ASN A 140 26.37 -6.48 -9.42
C ASN A 140 26.04 -7.92 -9.83
N TYR A 141 25.02 -8.55 -9.20
CA TYR A 141 24.53 -9.86 -9.60
C TYR A 141 24.03 -9.84 -11.06
N TYR A 142 23.13 -8.94 -11.43
CA TYR A 142 22.64 -8.87 -12.81
C TYR A 142 23.73 -8.51 -13.82
N GLU A 143 24.71 -7.68 -13.46
CA GLU A 143 25.86 -7.38 -14.33
C GLU A 143 26.73 -8.62 -14.57
N GLN A 144 26.96 -9.45 -13.55
CA GLN A 144 27.72 -10.70 -13.68
C GLN A 144 26.99 -11.74 -14.53
N GLU A 145 25.66 -11.79 -14.42
CA GLU A 145 24.81 -12.64 -15.27
C GLU A 145 24.65 -12.09 -16.70
N GLY A 146 25.18 -10.90 -17.01
CA GLY A 146 25.02 -10.25 -18.31
C GLY A 146 23.56 -9.85 -18.61
N ALA A 147 22.79 -9.62 -17.55
CA ALA A 147 21.34 -9.40 -17.58
C ALA A 147 20.93 -8.00 -17.08
N TYR A 148 21.90 -7.09 -16.88
CA TYR A 148 21.65 -5.71 -16.51
C TYR A 148 21.52 -4.82 -17.75
N HIS A 149 20.31 -4.32 -18.02
CA HIS A 149 19.95 -3.54 -19.20
C HIS A 149 19.66 -2.08 -18.84
N GLU A 150 20.42 -1.15 -19.40
CA GLU A 150 20.16 0.28 -19.20
C GLU A 150 18.88 0.71 -19.93
N ILE A 151 18.10 1.63 -19.34
CA ILE A 151 16.91 2.15 -20.02
C ILE A 151 17.31 2.84 -21.33
N GLY A 152 16.83 2.27 -22.44
CA GLY A 152 17.08 2.77 -23.79
C GLY A 152 18.00 1.88 -24.63
N ASP A 153 18.53 0.78 -24.08
CA ASP A 153 19.38 -0.17 -24.81
C ASP A 153 18.60 -1.10 -25.77
N GLY A 154 17.26 -1.07 -25.71
CA GLY A 154 16.36 -1.87 -26.56
C GLY A 154 15.74 -3.07 -25.85
N TYR A 155 16.13 -3.38 -24.62
CA TYR A 155 15.50 -4.40 -23.80
C TYR A 155 14.04 -4.04 -23.48
N LYS A 156 13.17 -5.05 -23.47
CA LYS A 156 11.75 -4.90 -23.15
C LYS A 156 11.46 -5.60 -21.83
N PRO A 157 11.13 -4.85 -20.77
CA PRO A 157 10.89 -5.45 -19.45
C PRO A 157 9.72 -6.42 -19.46
N GLN A 158 9.87 -7.48 -18.67
CA GLN A 158 8.89 -8.54 -18.49
C GLN A 158 8.50 -8.67 -17.02
N LEU A 159 7.39 -9.36 -16.75
CA LEU A 159 7.00 -9.68 -15.39
C LEU A 159 8.12 -10.46 -14.69
N GLY A 160 8.49 -9.99 -13.50
CA GLY A 160 9.57 -10.56 -12.69
C GLY A 160 10.91 -9.86 -12.85
N ASP A 161 11.09 -9.04 -13.89
CA ASP A 161 12.32 -8.23 -13.99
C ASP A 161 12.42 -7.21 -12.86
N VAL A 162 13.62 -6.74 -12.58
CA VAL A 162 13.89 -5.81 -11.48
C VAL A 162 14.20 -4.43 -12.02
N ALA A 163 13.36 -3.45 -11.74
CA ALA A 163 13.62 -2.05 -12.02
C ALA A 163 14.59 -1.47 -11.01
N PHE A 164 15.66 -0.86 -11.51
CA PHE A 164 16.68 -0.18 -10.71
C PHE A 164 16.48 1.33 -10.76
N TYR A 165 16.49 1.94 -9.57
CA TYR A 165 16.37 3.37 -9.40
C TYR A 165 17.60 3.92 -8.67
N PHE A 166 18.21 4.97 -9.21
CA PHE A 166 19.31 5.68 -8.57
C PHE A 166 19.07 7.20 -8.62
N GLY A 167 19.50 7.89 -7.56
CA GLY A 167 19.29 9.33 -7.40
C GLY A 167 17.96 9.64 -6.73
N ASN A 168 16.97 10.13 -7.48
CA ASN A 168 15.65 10.45 -6.94
C ASN A 168 14.76 9.21 -7.00
N THR A 169 14.68 8.45 -5.92
CA THR A 169 14.06 7.12 -5.90
C THR A 169 12.57 7.14 -5.50
N PRO A 170 11.82 6.05 -5.81
CA PRO A 170 10.42 5.89 -5.40
C PRO A 170 10.16 5.91 -3.90
N ASP A 171 11.14 5.51 -3.07
CA ASP A 171 11.01 5.49 -1.61
C ASP A 171 11.09 6.90 -0.98
N GLY A 172 11.56 7.91 -1.73
CA GLY A 172 11.58 9.31 -1.31
C GLY A 172 12.65 9.68 -0.28
N GLY A 173 13.49 8.71 0.13
CA GLY A 173 14.48 8.90 1.19
C GLY A 173 15.86 8.34 0.90
N SER A 174 15.99 7.39 -0.03
CA SER A 174 17.27 6.73 -0.36
C SER A 174 17.84 7.22 -1.68
N SER A 175 19.13 6.96 -1.92
CA SER A 175 19.79 7.24 -3.21
C SER A 175 19.72 6.08 -4.20
N GLU A 176 19.28 4.91 -3.75
CA GLU A 176 19.16 3.70 -4.55
C GLU A 176 17.92 2.91 -4.12
N HIS A 177 17.25 2.27 -5.08
CA HIS A 177 16.04 1.48 -4.83
C HIS A 177 15.81 0.46 -5.92
N VAL A 178 15.05 -0.60 -5.59
CA VAL A 178 14.59 -1.59 -6.56
C VAL A 178 13.12 -1.91 -6.37
N ALA A 179 12.44 -2.19 -7.49
CA ALA A 179 11.09 -2.70 -7.48
C ALA A 179 10.94 -3.77 -8.57
N MET A 180 10.09 -4.76 -8.34
CA MET A 180 9.84 -5.82 -9.32
C MET A 180 8.79 -5.38 -10.34
N VAL A 181 9.03 -5.62 -11.62
CA VAL A 181 8.09 -5.35 -12.71
C VAL A 181 6.94 -6.35 -12.65
N LEU A 182 5.72 -5.82 -12.63
CA LEU A 182 4.48 -6.58 -12.77
C LEU A 182 3.97 -6.57 -14.22
N GLU A 183 4.08 -5.43 -14.90
CA GLU A 183 3.55 -5.25 -16.26
C GLU A 183 4.20 -4.06 -16.97
N VAL A 184 4.20 -4.09 -18.31
CA VAL A 184 4.50 -2.93 -19.16
C VAL A 184 3.30 -2.64 -20.06
N ARG A 185 2.74 -1.42 -19.95
CA ARG A 185 1.61 -0.93 -20.75
C ARG A 185 2.05 0.27 -21.59
N GLY A 186 2.48 0.01 -22.83
CA GLY A 186 3.01 1.07 -23.70
C GLY A 186 4.31 1.65 -23.15
N ASP A 187 4.30 2.93 -22.78
CA ASP A 187 5.44 3.62 -22.15
C ASP A 187 5.34 3.67 -20.62
N VAL A 188 4.42 2.92 -20.00
CA VAL A 188 4.27 2.81 -18.55
C VAL A 188 4.78 1.46 -18.07
N VAL A 189 5.60 1.47 -17.03
CA VAL A 189 5.99 0.30 -16.26
C VAL A 189 5.21 0.29 -14.95
N VAL A 190 4.62 -0.86 -14.63
CA VAL A 190 3.95 -1.13 -13.36
C VAL A 190 4.89 -1.96 -12.51
N THR A 191 5.24 -1.47 -11.33
CA THR A 191 6.18 -2.13 -10.42
C THR A 191 5.56 -2.36 -9.05
N ILE A 192 6.11 -3.32 -8.31
CA ILE A 192 5.85 -3.53 -6.88
C ILE A 192 7.16 -3.50 -6.11
N GLY A 193 7.27 -2.58 -5.15
CA GLY A 193 8.49 -2.35 -4.38
C GLY A 193 8.18 -2.26 -2.88
N GLY A 194 9.09 -2.82 -2.08
CA GLY A 194 9.04 -2.71 -0.63
C GLY A 194 9.69 -1.44 -0.14
N ASN A 195 9.44 -1.03 1.10
CA ASN A 195 10.06 0.16 1.73
C ASN A 195 9.75 1.47 0.98
N GLU A 196 8.63 1.54 0.26
CA GLU A 196 8.27 2.72 -0.53
C GLU A 196 7.35 3.67 0.26
N GLY A 197 7.58 4.98 0.11
CA GLY A 197 6.77 6.02 0.75
C GLY A 197 6.81 5.91 2.28
N ASP A 198 5.69 5.53 2.88
CA ASP A 198 5.55 5.35 4.34
C ASP A 198 6.14 4.02 4.84
N GLY A 199 7.14 3.47 4.14
CA GLY A 199 7.77 2.20 4.51
C GLY A 199 6.87 0.99 4.25
N ILE A 200 6.16 0.98 3.12
CA ILE A 200 5.17 -0.07 2.79
C ILE A 200 5.51 -0.80 1.49
N LEU A 201 4.82 -1.92 1.23
CA LEU A 201 4.84 -2.57 -0.09
C LEU A 201 3.85 -1.85 -0.99
N GLN A 202 4.34 -1.21 -2.04
CA GLN A 202 3.55 -0.33 -2.89
C GLN A 202 3.59 -0.77 -4.36
N ILE A 203 2.47 -0.58 -5.06
CA ILE A 203 2.40 -0.71 -6.52
C ILE A 203 2.51 0.69 -7.11
N ARG A 204 3.35 0.86 -8.13
CA ARG A 204 3.56 2.13 -8.81
C ARG A 204 3.37 2.03 -10.30
N TYR A 205 3.10 3.19 -10.89
CA TYR A 205 2.94 3.40 -12.32
C TYR A 205 3.87 4.55 -12.70
N ASP A 206 4.95 4.22 -13.39
CA ASP A 206 5.97 5.17 -13.80
C ASP A 206 6.20 5.09 -15.30
N LYS A 207 6.70 6.17 -15.91
CA LYS A 207 7.13 6.08 -17.31
C LYS A 207 8.36 5.19 -17.41
N LEU A 208 8.35 4.27 -18.38
CA LEU A 208 9.50 3.49 -18.78
C LEU A 208 10.46 4.39 -19.58
N LYS A 209 11.16 5.27 -18.86
CA LYS A 209 12.05 6.28 -19.42
C LYS A 209 13.22 6.52 -18.48
N LEU A 210 14.40 6.72 -19.07
CA LEU A 210 15.62 7.02 -18.32
C LEU A 210 15.43 8.25 -17.42
N ASN A 211 15.80 8.07 -16.15
CA ASN A 211 15.70 9.01 -15.05
C ASN A 211 14.26 9.42 -14.65
N GLU A 212 13.23 8.76 -15.18
CA GLU A 212 11.88 8.92 -14.64
C GLU A 212 11.88 8.44 -13.20
N LYS A 213 11.76 9.38 -12.24
CA LYS A 213 11.86 9.09 -10.80
C LYS A 213 13.05 8.17 -10.48
N GLY A 214 14.20 8.47 -11.09
CA GLY A 214 15.44 7.74 -10.85
C GLY A 214 15.58 6.42 -11.58
N LEU A 215 14.60 5.98 -12.40
CA LEU A 215 14.68 4.72 -13.15
C LEU A 215 15.87 4.75 -14.12
N THR A 216 16.86 3.87 -13.93
CA THR A 216 18.07 3.84 -14.77
C THR A 216 18.22 2.56 -15.58
N ALA A 217 17.74 1.43 -15.06
CA ALA A 217 17.99 0.13 -15.67
C ALA A 217 16.96 -0.93 -15.25
N ILE A 218 17.05 -2.08 -15.90
CA ILE A 218 16.23 -3.28 -15.68
C ILE A 218 17.17 -4.48 -15.57
N GLY A 219 17.05 -5.25 -14.49
CA GLY A 219 17.64 -6.58 -14.37
C GLY A 219 16.71 -7.62 -14.98
N ALA A 220 17.11 -8.20 -16.11
CA ALA A 220 16.37 -9.26 -16.78
C ALA A 220 16.42 -10.56 -15.96
N SER A 221 15.28 -10.98 -15.44
CA SER A 221 15.15 -12.13 -14.54
C SER A 221 15.33 -13.48 -15.24
N GLY A 222 15.05 -13.54 -16.56
CA GLY A 222 15.12 -14.77 -17.36
C GLY A 222 14.05 -15.81 -17.02
N ILE A 223 13.11 -15.53 -16.09
CA ILE A 223 12.11 -16.50 -15.65
C ILE A 223 10.95 -16.68 -16.64
N GLY A 224 10.88 -15.83 -17.66
CA GLY A 224 9.82 -15.83 -18.69
C GLY A 224 10.13 -16.63 -19.97
N THR A 225 11.34 -17.21 -20.07
CA THR A 225 11.79 -17.96 -21.26
C THR A 225 11.75 -19.47 -21.06
#